data_AF-A0A7X6XCL1-F1
#
_entry.id   AF-A0A7X6XCL1-F1
#
_cell.length_a   1.000
_cell.length_b   1.000
_cell.length_c   1.000
_cell.angle_alpha   90.00
_cell.angle_beta   90.00
_cell.angle_gamma   90.00
#
_symmetry.space_group_name_H-M   'P 1'
#
loop_
_entity.id
_entity.type
_entity.pdbx_description
1 polymer ?
#
loop_
_entity_poly.entity_id
_entity_poly.type
_entity_poly.pdbx_seq_one_letter_code
_entity_poly.pdbx_strand_id
1 'polypeptide(L)'
;MKELIKGRSYGTNAQNIYIEGCNSFSWDISKIEKFGMRRPLYAKDSAEEGISVWFLAHSNWMENDHINHKNFIYPGEETIKEYYFNNKRPDITDQTNRLVFAKKKKDGRYYFVGIFEIIEKTDQAILYKRTSGTYSSN
;
A
#
# COMPACT_ATOMS: atom_id res chain seq x y z
N MET A 1 9.61 -13.34 8.77
CA MET A 1 8.20 -13.53 8.32
C MET A 1 8.16 -14.72 7.36
N LYS A 2 7.08 -15.52 7.26
CA LYS A 2 7.00 -16.64 6.28
C LYS A 2 5.90 -16.45 5.25
N GLU A 3 4.82 -15.79 5.65
CA GLU A 3 3.68 -15.50 4.80
C GLU A 3 2.97 -14.26 5.37
N LEU A 4 2.45 -13.43 4.47
CA LEU A 4 1.49 -12.39 4.77
C LEU A 4 0.08 -12.94 4.63
N ILE A 5 -0.76 -12.77 5.66
CA ILE A 5 -2.15 -13.23 5.66
C ILE A 5 -3.06 -12.06 5.99
N LYS A 6 -4.08 -11.87 5.15
CA LYS A 6 -5.03 -10.77 5.27
C LYS A 6 -5.62 -10.74 6.69
N GLY A 7 -5.68 -9.54 7.25
CA GLY A 7 -6.24 -9.33 8.59
C GLY A 7 -5.28 -9.64 9.74
N ARG A 8 -4.05 -10.08 9.47
CA ARG A 8 -2.98 -10.11 10.48
C ARG A 8 -2.26 -8.77 10.57
N SER A 9 -1.88 -8.41 11.79
CA SER A 9 -1.05 -7.24 12.05
C SER A 9 0.43 -7.61 12.00
N TYR A 10 1.23 -6.73 11.40
CA TYR A 10 2.67 -6.92 11.23
C TYR A 10 3.53 -5.89 11.99
N GLY A 11 2.90 -4.95 12.69
CA GLY A 11 3.61 -3.96 13.50
C GLY A 11 2.98 -2.57 13.41
N THR A 12 3.62 -1.58 14.02
CA THR A 12 3.15 -0.18 14.06
C THR A 12 3.96 0.76 13.16
N ASN A 13 5.12 0.30 12.68
CA ASN A 13 6.09 1.06 11.91
C ASN A 13 6.26 0.44 10.51
N ALA A 14 5.98 1.23 9.46
CA ALA A 14 6.05 0.77 8.07
C ALA A 14 7.48 0.40 7.65
N GLN A 15 8.50 1.15 8.07
CA GLN A 15 9.89 0.88 7.76
C GLN A 15 10.34 -0.47 8.33
N ASN A 16 9.99 -0.76 9.59
CA ASN A 16 10.32 -2.04 10.22
C ASN A 16 9.64 -3.21 9.49
N ILE A 17 8.36 -3.05 9.12
CA ILE A 17 7.65 -4.08 8.35
C ILE A 17 8.32 -4.28 6.97
N TYR A 18 8.76 -3.20 6.34
CA TYR A 18 9.46 -3.27 5.06
C TYR A 18 10.82 -3.97 5.18
N ILE A 19 11.62 -3.65 6.21
CA ILE A 19 12.89 -4.35 6.52
C ILE A 19 12.64 -5.85 6.70
N GLU A 20 11.62 -6.22 7.49
CA GLU A 20 11.26 -7.61 7.69
C GLU A 20 10.88 -8.31 6.38
N GLY A 21 10.20 -7.61 5.48
CA GLY A 21 9.90 -8.10 4.14
C GLY A 21 11.14 -8.23 3.24
N CYS A 22 12.11 -7.33 3.36
CA CYS A 22 13.41 -7.47 2.68
C CYS A 22 14.13 -8.75 3.13
N ASN A 23 14.13 -9.01 4.44
CA ASN A 23 14.77 -10.20 5.02
C ASN A 23 14.02 -11.51 4.73
N SER A 24 12.70 -11.44 4.52
CA SER A 24 11.83 -12.62 4.45
C SER A 24 11.36 -12.98 3.05
N PHE A 25 11.22 -11.98 2.18
CA PHE A 25 10.56 -12.09 0.86
C PHE A 25 11.41 -11.43 -0.24
N SER A 26 12.69 -11.18 0.04
CA SER A 26 13.63 -10.58 -0.92
C SER A 26 13.16 -9.23 -1.50
N TRP A 27 12.40 -8.44 -0.72
CA TRP A 27 12.06 -7.08 -1.14
C TRP A 27 13.32 -6.21 -1.28
N ASP A 28 13.27 -5.25 -2.19
CA ASP A 28 14.39 -4.37 -2.50
C ASP A 28 14.71 -3.45 -1.31
N ILE A 29 15.77 -3.79 -0.59
CA ILE A 29 16.25 -3.03 0.57
C ILE A 29 16.66 -1.60 0.21
N SER A 30 17.01 -1.32 -1.05
CA SER A 30 17.38 0.02 -1.50
C SER A 30 16.21 1.01 -1.42
N LYS A 31 14.97 0.52 -1.30
CA LYS A 31 13.75 1.35 -1.18
C LYS A 31 13.35 1.67 0.26
N ILE A 32 14.11 1.21 1.26
CA ILE A 32 13.79 1.40 2.69
C ILE A 32 13.49 2.86 3.06
N GLU A 33 14.20 3.82 2.48
CA GLU A 33 14.05 5.27 2.71
C GLU A 33 12.68 5.83 2.30
N LYS A 34 11.86 5.05 1.59
CA LYS A 34 10.48 5.39 1.23
C LYS A 34 9.50 5.24 2.40
N PHE A 35 9.91 4.63 3.52
CA PHE A 35 9.03 4.24 4.62
C PHE A 35 9.23 5.00 5.93
N GLY A 36 9.76 6.22 5.89
CA GLY A 36 9.94 7.10 7.05
C GLY A 36 8.82 8.12 7.31
N MET A 37 9.03 8.96 8.33
CA MET A 37 8.13 10.09 8.62
C MET A 37 8.06 11.05 7.43
N ARG A 38 6.84 11.48 7.05
CA ARG A 38 6.58 12.36 5.89
C ARG A 38 7.05 11.81 4.53
N ARG A 39 7.21 10.50 4.41
CA ARG A 39 7.51 9.83 3.13
C ARG A 39 6.24 9.32 2.44
N PRO A 40 6.29 8.98 1.14
CA PRO A 40 5.14 8.47 0.40
C PRO A 40 4.57 7.15 0.92
N LEU A 41 5.36 6.40 1.70
CA LEU A 41 5.00 5.06 2.18
C LEU A 41 4.70 4.08 1.05
N TYR A 42 5.41 4.24 -0.06
CA TYR A 42 5.24 3.53 -1.31
C TYR A 42 6.60 3.24 -1.94
N ALA A 43 6.84 1.99 -2.29
CA ALA A 43 8.02 1.55 -3.04
C ALA A 43 7.58 0.85 -4.32
N LYS A 44 7.84 1.51 -5.45
CA LYS A 44 7.57 0.99 -6.79
C LYS A 44 8.53 -0.15 -7.15
N ASP A 45 8.00 -1.22 -7.73
CA ASP A 45 8.74 -2.39 -8.23
C ASP A 45 9.70 -2.93 -7.17
N SER A 46 9.19 -3.18 -5.97
CA SER A 46 10.01 -3.43 -4.79
C SER A 46 9.91 -4.84 -4.23
N ALA A 47 8.92 -5.60 -4.67
CA ALA A 47 8.74 -7.01 -4.38
C ALA A 47 8.86 -7.82 -5.68
N GLU A 48 8.87 -9.15 -5.55
CA GLU A 48 8.91 -10.07 -6.70
C GLU A 48 7.82 -9.75 -7.73
N GLU A 49 8.09 -10.10 -8.99
CA GLU A 49 7.17 -9.88 -10.13
C GLU A 49 6.78 -8.40 -10.37
N GLY A 50 7.61 -7.46 -9.89
CA GLY A 50 7.32 -6.03 -10.06
C GLY A 50 6.17 -5.55 -9.18
N ILE A 51 5.85 -6.26 -8.09
CA ILE A 51 4.83 -5.82 -7.14
C ILE A 51 5.38 -4.62 -6.34
N SER A 52 4.54 -3.61 -6.14
CA SER A 52 4.88 -2.41 -5.38
C SER A 52 4.30 -2.47 -3.97
N VAL A 53 5.14 -2.26 -2.96
CA VAL A 53 4.71 -2.28 -1.55
C VAL A 53 4.16 -0.92 -1.15
N TRP A 54 2.97 -0.92 -0.53
CA TRP A 54 2.24 0.29 -0.19
C TRP A 54 1.67 0.23 1.23
N PHE A 55 1.98 1.23 2.05
CA PHE A 55 1.42 1.39 3.40
C PHE A 55 0.48 2.60 3.45
N LEU A 56 -0.80 2.32 3.71
CA LEU A 56 -1.84 3.31 3.95
C LEU A 56 -1.84 3.70 5.43
N ALA A 57 -1.16 4.80 5.76
CA ALA A 57 -1.24 5.41 7.09
C ALA A 57 -2.59 6.14 7.29
N HIS A 58 -2.97 6.39 8.54
CA HIS A 58 -4.22 7.09 8.86
C HIS A 58 -4.31 8.49 8.21
N SER A 59 -3.18 9.16 7.97
CA SER A 59 -3.12 10.43 7.22
C SER A 59 -3.59 10.34 5.77
N ASN A 60 -3.69 9.13 5.21
CA ASN A 60 -4.26 8.86 3.89
C ASN A 60 -5.73 8.43 3.96
N TRP A 61 -6.30 8.37 5.18
CA TRP A 61 -7.63 7.85 5.52
C TRP A 61 -8.42 8.94 6.25
N MET A 62 -8.89 9.92 5.47
CA MET A 62 -9.68 11.10 5.87
C MET A 62 -8.97 12.08 6.83
N GLU A 63 -9.33 13.36 6.70
CA GLU A 63 -8.86 14.50 7.51
C GLU A 63 -7.44 15.01 7.23
N ASN A 64 -7.29 15.69 6.10
CA ASN A 64 -6.57 16.95 6.02
C ASN A 64 -7.05 17.70 4.76
N ASP A 65 -7.62 18.89 4.94
CA ASP A 65 -8.20 19.75 3.90
C ASP A 65 -7.17 20.33 2.91
N HIS A 66 -5.93 19.83 2.94
CA HIS A 66 -4.82 20.26 2.08
C HIS A 66 -4.17 19.12 1.29
N ILE A 67 -4.69 17.89 1.33
CA ILE A 67 -4.08 16.77 0.61
C ILE A 67 -4.77 16.57 -0.75
N ASN A 68 -4.01 16.81 -1.83
CA ASN A 68 -4.41 16.58 -3.22
C ASN A 68 -4.53 15.09 -3.61
N HIS A 69 -4.60 14.19 -2.62
CA HIS A 69 -4.54 12.75 -2.80
C HIS A 69 -5.21 12.04 -1.59
N LYS A 70 -6.25 11.24 -1.80
CA LYS A 70 -6.96 10.47 -0.76
C LYS A 70 -7.06 9.00 -1.16
N ASN A 71 -7.07 8.13 -0.16
CA ASN A 71 -7.26 6.69 -0.35
C ASN A 71 -8.52 6.23 0.38
N PHE A 72 -9.41 5.55 -0.36
CA PHE A 72 -10.61 4.93 0.19
C PHE A 72 -10.44 3.42 0.15
N ILE A 73 -10.62 2.77 1.30
CA ILE A 73 -10.73 1.31 1.40
C ILE A 73 -12.21 1.01 1.64
N TYR A 74 -12.88 0.37 0.69
CA TYR A 74 -14.31 0.09 0.79
C TYR A 74 -14.60 -1.08 1.73
N PRO A 75 -15.85 -1.22 2.22
CA PRO A 75 -16.25 -2.34 3.07
C PRO A 75 -15.81 -3.70 2.51
N GLY A 76 -15.31 -4.58 3.39
CA GLY A 76 -14.72 -5.87 2.99
C GLY A 76 -13.25 -5.81 2.58
N GLU A 77 -12.65 -4.60 2.52
CA GLU A 77 -11.26 -4.36 2.09
C GLU A 77 -10.98 -4.89 0.67
N GLU A 78 -12.02 -5.08 -0.14
CA GLU A 78 -11.96 -5.72 -1.47
C GLU A 78 -11.49 -4.76 -2.55
N THR A 79 -11.79 -3.48 -2.39
CA THR A 79 -11.41 -2.45 -3.34
C THR A 79 -10.78 -1.28 -2.62
N ILE A 80 -9.80 -0.68 -3.30
CA ILE A 80 -9.14 0.54 -2.87
C ILE A 80 -9.28 1.55 -4.00
N LYS A 81 -9.69 2.78 -3.70
CA LYS A 81 -9.70 3.89 -4.64
C LYS A 81 -8.69 4.94 -4.21
N GLU A 82 -7.70 5.15 -5.06
CA GLU A 82 -6.76 6.25 -4.97
C GLU A 82 -7.35 7.43 -5.75
N TYR A 83 -7.60 8.57 -5.10
CA TYR A 83 -8.25 9.74 -5.69
C TYR A 83 -7.38 10.97 -5.59
N TYR A 84 -7.26 11.74 -6.67
CA TYR A 84 -6.39 12.90 -6.77
C TYR A 84 -7.20 14.18 -7.02
N PHE A 85 -6.90 15.25 -6.26
CA PHE A 85 -7.56 16.56 -6.38
C PHE A 85 -6.64 17.57 -7.09
N ASN A 86 -7.21 18.69 -7.54
CA ASN A 86 -6.49 19.87 -8.05
C ASN A 86 -5.50 19.58 -9.19
N ASN A 87 -5.95 18.90 -10.26
CA ASN A 87 -5.18 18.62 -11.48
C ASN A 87 -3.90 17.80 -11.29
N LYS A 88 -3.65 17.21 -10.11
CA LYS A 88 -2.64 16.17 -9.98
C LYS A 88 -3.16 14.90 -10.62
N ARG A 89 -2.69 14.59 -11.82
CA ARG A 89 -3.04 13.33 -12.47
C ARG A 89 -2.30 12.19 -11.77
N PRO A 90 -2.92 11.00 -11.64
CA PRO A 90 -2.19 9.81 -11.25
C PRO A 90 -1.02 9.56 -12.20
N ASP A 91 0.02 8.89 -11.71
CA ASP A 91 1.06 8.34 -12.59
C ASP A 91 0.44 7.20 -13.41
N ILE A 92 -0.12 7.54 -14.58
CA ILE A 92 -0.77 6.58 -15.47
C ILE A 92 0.21 5.52 -15.99
N THR A 93 1.53 5.77 -15.91
CA THR A 93 2.56 4.82 -16.36
C THR A 93 2.82 3.72 -15.35
N ASP A 94 2.46 3.90 -14.08
CA ASP A 94 2.65 2.88 -13.05
C ASP A 94 1.55 1.81 -13.10
N GLN A 95 1.84 0.66 -13.71
CA GLN A 95 0.89 -0.45 -13.85
C GLN A 95 1.09 -1.56 -12.82
N THR A 96 1.88 -1.33 -11.79
CA THR A 96 2.30 -2.40 -10.87
C THR A 96 1.19 -2.78 -9.90
N ASN A 97 1.09 -4.08 -9.62
CA ASN A 97 0.21 -4.58 -8.55
C ASN A 97 0.67 -4.02 -7.20
N ARG A 98 -0.26 -3.93 -6.25
CA ARG A 98 -0.03 -3.34 -4.93
C ARG A 98 -0.08 -4.40 -3.85
N LEU A 99 1.00 -4.58 -3.10
CA LEU A 99 1.00 -5.29 -1.83
C LEU A 99 0.70 -4.29 -0.72
N VAL A 100 -0.48 -4.38 -0.11
CA VAL A 100 -1.00 -3.28 0.71
C VAL A 100 -1.09 -3.63 2.20
N PHE A 101 -0.61 -2.69 3.02
CA PHE A 101 -0.86 -2.65 4.45
C PHE A 101 -1.68 -1.42 4.83
N ALA A 102 -2.72 -1.58 5.64
CA ALA A 102 -3.55 -0.48 6.14
C ALA A 102 -3.40 -0.31 7.65
N LYS A 103 -3.17 0.92 8.11
CA LYS A 103 -3.07 1.24 9.54
C LYS A 103 -4.47 1.40 10.14
N LYS A 104 -4.84 0.55 11.11
CA LYS A 104 -6.14 0.65 11.79
C LYS A 104 -6.07 1.68 12.93
N LYS A 105 -7.04 2.60 12.98
CA LYS A 105 -7.09 3.66 14.01
C LYS A 105 -7.23 3.08 15.42
N LYS A 106 -7.97 1.98 15.58
CA LYS A 106 -8.29 1.36 16.88
C LYS A 106 -7.04 1.00 17.69
N ASP A 107 -5.98 0.52 17.03
CA ASP A 107 -4.77 0.02 17.70
C ASP A 107 -3.47 0.62 17.15
N GLY A 108 -3.56 1.46 16.12
CA GLY A 108 -2.40 2.07 15.48
C GLY A 108 -1.48 1.07 14.78
N ARG A 109 -1.97 -0.12 14.42
CA ARG A 109 -1.16 -1.17 13.79
C ARG A 109 -1.45 -1.29 12.31
N TYR A 110 -0.43 -1.66 11.54
CA TYR A 110 -0.57 -2.03 10.13
C TYR A 110 -1.03 -3.47 10.00
N TYR A 111 -2.08 -3.65 9.22
CA TYR A 111 -2.65 -4.93 8.84
C TYR A 111 -2.41 -5.17 7.37
N PHE A 112 -1.95 -6.37 7.00
CA PHE A 112 -1.93 -6.76 5.60
C PHE A 112 -3.38 -6.89 5.10
N VAL A 113 -3.70 -6.23 3.99
CA VAL A 113 -5.07 -6.23 3.44
C VAL A 113 -5.16 -6.96 2.09
N GLY A 114 -4.03 -7.27 1.46
CA GLY A 114 -3.98 -8.12 0.27
C GLY A 114 -3.04 -7.61 -0.82
N ILE A 115 -3.02 -8.35 -1.93
CA ILE A 115 -2.47 -7.90 -3.22
C ILE A 115 -3.62 -7.36 -4.05
N PHE A 116 -3.41 -6.21 -4.70
CA PHE A 116 -4.42 -5.54 -5.52
C PHE A 116 -3.91 -5.28 -6.92
N GLU A 117 -4.77 -5.49 -7.91
CA GLU A 117 -4.55 -5.12 -9.30
C GLU A 117 -5.32 -3.85 -9.65
N ILE A 118 -4.87 -3.16 -10.70
CA ILE A 118 -5.56 -2.00 -11.25
C ILE A 118 -6.71 -2.49 -12.13
N ILE A 119 -7.93 -2.06 -11.83
CA ILE A 119 -9.11 -2.36 -12.66
C ILE A 119 -9.62 -1.15 -13.43
N GLU A 120 -9.29 0.07 -12.97
CA GLU A 120 -9.67 1.30 -13.65
C GLU A 120 -8.63 2.39 -13.41
N LYS A 121 -8.29 3.15 -14.44
CA LYS A 121 -7.54 4.39 -14.34
C LYS A 121 -8.29 5.50 -15.06
N THR A 122 -8.42 6.63 -14.38
CA THR A 122 -8.95 7.88 -14.93
C THR A 122 -7.96 9.00 -14.65
N ASP A 123 -8.20 10.19 -15.19
CA ASP A 123 -7.38 11.37 -14.90
C ASP A 123 -7.41 11.82 -13.43
N GLN A 124 -8.35 11.30 -12.63
CA GLN A 124 -8.56 11.71 -11.24
C GLN A 124 -8.46 10.56 -10.23
N ALA A 125 -8.43 9.31 -10.70
CA ALA A 125 -8.49 8.17 -9.80
C ALA A 125 -7.88 6.90 -10.38
N ILE A 126 -7.40 6.04 -9.49
CA ILE A 126 -7.10 4.65 -9.76
C ILE A 126 -7.98 3.79 -8.87
N LEU A 127 -8.67 2.83 -9.47
CA LEU A 127 -9.42 1.81 -8.75
C LEU A 127 -8.65 0.50 -8.76
N TYR A 128 -8.50 -0.05 -7.57
CA TYR A 128 -7.80 -1.29 -7.30
C TYR A 128 -8.77 -2.34 -6.78
N LYS A 129 -8.59 -3.60 -7.21
CA LYS A 129 -9.34 -4.76 -6.71
C LYS A 129 -8.39 -5.79 -6.13
N ARG A 130 -8.73 -6.34 -4.97
CA ARG A 130 -7.94 -7.37 -4.31
C ARG A 130 -7.99 -8.66 -5.12
N THR A 131 -6.82 -9.19 -5.48
CA THR A 131 -6.65 -10.47 -6.19
C THR A 131 -6.21 -11.58 -5.26
N SER A 132 -5.48 -11.25 -4.19
CA SER A 132 -5.03 -12.22 -3.19
C SER A 132 -5.15 -11.71 -1.76
N GLY A 133 -5.51 -12.61 -0.84
CA GLY A 133 -5.47 -12.40 0.60
C GLY A 133 -4.18 -12.88 1.26
N THR A 134 -3.25 -13.46 0.49
CA THR A 134 -1.97 -13.98 0.97
C THR A 134 -0.81 -13.50 0.10
N TYR A 135 0.39 -13.49 0.67
CA TYR A 135 1.63 -13.26 -0.07
C TYR A 135 2.78 -14.03 0.59
N SER A 136 3.51 -14.78 -0.22
CA SER A 136 4.73 -15.51 0.12
C SER A 136 5.68 -15.36 -1.06
N SER A 137 6.98 -15.27 -0.80
CA SER A 137 7.97 -15.48 -1.86
C SER A 137 8.05 -16.97 -2.20
N ASN A 138 8.40 -17.28 -3.44
CA ASN A 138 8.66 -18.65 -3.87
C ASN A 138 9.95 -19.22 -3.26
#